data_AF-A0A0Q6ZUS2-F1
#
_entry.id   AF-A0A0Q6ZUS2-F1
#
_cell.length_a   1.000
_cell.length_b   1.000
_cell.length_c   1.000
_cell.angle_alpha   90.00
_cell.angle_beta   90.00
_cell.angle_gamma   90.00
#
_symmetry.space_group_name_H-M   'P 1'
#
loop_
_entity.id
_entity.type
_entity.pdbx_description
1 polymer ?
#
loop_
_entity_poly.entity_id
_entity_poly.type
_entity_poly.pdbx_seq_one_letter_code
_entity_poly.pdbx_strand_id
1 'polypeptide(L)'
;MPRRKVTYPAVVAKGTVTIPMMHSESDTMNTANPQLEGLYLALSALVRQMITRGVLSQEDLDAAMAQAREQAEVDFRSSPLPDANRKAVLFPIELLALAGKGEAETFRALARRVALGT
;
A
#
# COMPACT_ATOMS: atom_id res chain seq x y z
N MET A 1 -13.00 18.92 -13.86
CA MET A 1 -12.22 20.07 -14.39
C MET A 1 -11.20 19.55 -15.40
N PRO A 2 -11.06 20.17 -16.60
CA PRO A 2 -10.07 19.74 -17.58
C PRO A 2 -8.69 20.32 -17.23
N ARG A 3 -7.64 19.47 -17.25
CA ARG A 3 -6.26 19.88 -16.92
C ARG A 3 -5.69 20.77 -18.04
N ARG A 4 -5.20 21.97 -17.70
CA ARG A 4 -4.45 22.83 -18.64
C ARG A 4 -3.11 22.17 -18.97
N LYS A 5 -2.83 21.96 -20.26
CA LYS A 5 -1.50 21.56 -20.74
C LYS A 5 -0.58 22.77 -20.69
N VAL A 6 0.44 22.76 -19.84
CA VAL A 6 1.52 23.76 -19.88
C VAL A 6 2.53 23.31 -20.93
N THR A 7 2.76 24.14 -21.95
CA THR A 7 3.72 23.87 -23.03
C THR A 7 4.99 24.67 -22.74
N TYR A 8 6.13 24.00 -22.56
CA TYR A 8 7.44 24.66 -22.52
C TYR A 8 8.10 24.60 -23.90
N PRO A 9 8.80 25.65 -24.35
CA PRO A 9 9.45 25.66 -25.66
C PRO A 9 10.64 24.69 -25.69
N ALA A 10 10.79 23.99 -26.80
CA ALA A 10 11.92 23.08 -27.04
C ALA A 10 13.24 23.87 -27.17
N VAL A 11 14.27 23.48 -26.42
CA VAL A 11 15.63 23.99 -26.59
C VAL A 11 16.36 23.09 -27.58
N VAL A 12 16.66 23.60 -28.76
CA VAL A 12 17.37 22.86 -29.82
C VAL A 12 18.87 22.96 -29.56
N ALA A 13 19.47 21.91 -29.00
CA ALA A 13 20.92 21.73 -28.97
C ALA A 13 21.32 20.65 -29.97
N LYS A 14 21.95 21.09 -31.07
CA LYS A 14 22.71 20.32 -32.08
C LYS A 14 22.39 18.82 -32.19
N GLY A 15 21.55 18.48 -33.17
CA GLY A 15 21.68 17.24 -33.95
C GLY A 15 21.03 15.96 -33.43
N THR A 16 20.49 15.95 -32.22
CA THR A 16 19.77 14.78 -31.69
C THR A 16 18.40 15.21 -31.16
N VAL A 17 17.33 14.64 -31.71
CA VAL A 17 15.97 14.84 -31.19
C VAL A 17 15.85 14.08 -29.88
N THR A 18 16.05 14.76 -28.76
CA THR A 18 15.71 14.21 -27.44
C THR A 18 14.24 14.50 -27.18
N ILE A 19 13.38 13.49 -27.37
CA ILE A 19 11.98 13.56 -26.94
C ILE A 19 11.99 13.43 -25.41
N PRO A 20 11.58 14.45 -24.63
CA PRO A 20 11.49 14.30 -23.19
C PRO A 20 10.32 13.35 -22.89
N MET A 21 10.64 12.16 -22.38
CA MET A 21 9.66 11.25 -21.80
C MET A 21 8.94 12.00 -20.67
N MET A 22 7.64 12.22 -20.82
CA MET A 22 6.79 12.68 -19.74
C MET A 22 6.83 11.64 -18.61
N HIS A 23 7.58 11.91 -17.55
CA HIS A 23 7.38 11.22 -16.28
C HIS A 23 6.43 12.08 -15.45
N SER A 24 5.21 11.56 -15.31
CA SER A 24 4.24 12.06 -14.36
C SER A 24 4.76 11.73 -12.96
N GLU A 25 5.34 12.70 -12.25
CA GLU A 25 5.71 12.59 -10.82
C GLU A 25 4.49 12.53 -9.88
N SER A 26 3.37 11.95 -10.33
CA SER A 26 2.15 11.81 -9.54
C SER A 26 1.74 10.37 -9.24
N ASP A 27 2.60 9.37 -9.46
CA ASP A 27 2.31 7.96 -9.16
C ASP A 27 3.45 7.33 -8.34
N THR A 28 3.85 7.95 -7.23
CA THR A 28 4.71 7.34 -6.20
C THR A 28 4.02 6.20 -5.42
N MET A 29 3.09 5.50 -6.06
CA MET A 29 2.61 4.21 -5.65
C MET A 29 3.53 3.19 -6.34
N ASN A 30 4.35 2.46 -5.59
CA ASN A 30 4.67 1.10 -6.04
C ASN A 30 3.33 0.37 -5.98
N THR A 31 2.56 0.41 -7.06
CA THR A 31 1.36 -0.40 -7.25
C THR A 31 1.80 -1.78 -6.86
N ALA A 32 1.38 -2.24 -5.67
CA ALA A 32 1.53 -3.63 -5.29
C ALA A 32 1.10 -4.38 -6.54
N ASN A 33 2.02 -5.15 -7.13
CA ASN A 33 1.75 -5.94 -8.33
C ASN A 33 0.30 -6.46 -8.22
N PRO A 34 -0.60 -6.32 -9.21
CA PRO A 34 -2.02 -6.66 -9.05
C PRO A 34 -2.28 -8.04 -8.40
N GLN A 35 -1.31 -8.95 -8.53
CA GLN A 35 -1.25 -10.23 -7.79
C GLN A 35 -1.23 -10.06 -6.25
N LEU A 36 -0.40 -9.16 -5.72
CA LEU A 36 -0.36 -8.78 -4.31
C LEU A 36 -1.65 -8.10 -3.86
N GLU A 37 -2.25 -7.21 -4.68
CA GLU A 37 -3.56 -6.63 -4.35
C GLU A 37 -4.62 -7.73 -4.18
N GLY A 38 -4.67 -8.66 -5.15
CA GLY A 38 -5.55 -9.83 -5.07
C GLY A 38 -5.26 -10.72 -3.86
N LEU A 39 -3.98 -10.92 -3.52
CA LEU A 39 -3.58 -11.70 -2.34
C LEU A 39 -4.04 -11.05 -1.04
N TYR A 40 -3.89 -9.73 -0.89
CA TYR A 40 -4.34 -9.01 0.30
C TYR A 40 -5.86 -9.05 0.46
N LEU A 41 -6.60 -8.93 -0.64
CA LEU A 41 -8.05 -9.09 -0.63
C LEU A 41 -8.47 -10.50 -0.26
N ALA A 42 -7.81 -11.53 -0.81
CA ALA A 42 -8.09 -12.92 -0.48
C ALA A 42 -7.83 -13.21 1.00
N LEU A 43 -6.69 -12.75 1.55
CA LEU A 43 -6.36 -12.90 2.96
C LEU A 43 -7.35 -12.14 3.86
N SER A 44 -7.69 -10.90 3.52
CA SER A 44 -8.69 -10.11 4.25
C SER A 44 -10.06 -10.82 4.29
N ALA A 45 -10.50 -11.40 3.17
CA ALA A 45 -11.74 -12.17 3.10
C ALA A 45 -11.69 -13.43 3.98
N LEU A 46 -10.57 -14.15 4.00
CA LEU A 46 -10.37 -15.32 4.87
C LEU A 46 -10.41 -14.92 6.35
N VAL A 47 -9.68 -13.88 6.72
CA VAL A 47 -9.64 -13.36 8.10
C VAL A 47 -11.02 -12.95 8.59
N ARG A 48 -11.74 -12.18 7.77
CA ARG A 48 -13.13 -11.81 8.04
C ARG A 48 -14.03 -13.04 8.23
N GLN A 49 -13.90 -14.04 7.38
CA GLN A 49 -14.71 -15.25 7.48
C GLN A 49 -14.39 -16.05 8.75
N MET A 50 -13.13 -16.07 9.19
CA MET A 50 -12.74 -16.66 10.48
C MET A 50 -13.36 -15.90 11.65
N ILE A 51 -13.40 -14.57 11.59
CA ILE A 51 -14.04 -13.71 12.60
C ILE A 51 -15.54 -13.93 12.65
N THR A 52 -16.23 -13.89 11.50
CA THR A 52 -17.67 -14.12 11.41
C THR A 52 -18.06 -15.51 11.95
N ARG A 53 -17.18 -16.51 11.83
CA ARG A 53 -17.39 -17.87 12.34
C ARG A 53 -16.96 -18.06 13.80
N GLY A 54 -16.40 -17.04 14.44
CA GLY A 54 -15.89 -17.11 15.82
C GLY A 54 -14.62 -17.94 15.97
N VAL A 55 -13.90 -18.23 14.88
CA VAL A 55 -12.61 -18.95 14.90
C VAL A 55 -11.48 -18.04 15.36
N LEU A 56 -11.59 -16.75 15.07
CA LEU A 56 -10.64 -15.70 15.42
C LEU A 56 -11.41 -14.52 16.02
N SER A 57 -10.97 -13.94 17.13
CA SER A 57 -11.55 -12.68 17.61
C SER A 57 -10.84 -11.48 16.95
N GLN A 58 -11.53 -10.32 16.90
CA GLN A 58 -10.89 -9.09 16.43
C GLN A 58 -9.72 -8.68 17.34
N GLU A 59 -9.81 -8.96 18.64
CA GLU A 59 -8.75 -8.68 19.62
C GLU A 59 -7.51 -9.55 19.35
N ASP A 60 -7.69 -10.85 19.09
CA ASP A 60 -6.60 -11.76 18.75
C ASP A 60 -5.94 -11.35 17.43
N LEU A 61 -6.72 -10.91 16.44
CA LEU A 61 -6.20 -10.39 15.19
C LEU A 61 -5.35 -9.13 15.42
N ASP A 62 -5.86 -8.17 16.19
CA ASP A 62 -5.15 -6.93 16.50
C ASP A 62 -3.84 -7.22 17.26
N ALA A 63 -3.85 -8.16 18.21
CA ALA A 63 -2.67 -8.61 18.94
C ALA A 63 -1.63 -9.28 18.00
N ALA A 64 -2.08 -10.17 17.11
CA ALA A 64 -1.21 -10.82 16.14
C ALA A 64 -0.57 -9.82 15.16
N MET A 65 -1.33 -8.81 14.71
CA MET A 65 -0.80 -7.76 13.83
C MET A 65 0.17 -6.83 14.56
N ALA A 66 -0.08 -6.51 15.84
CA ALA A 66 0.86 -5.75 16.67
C ALA A 66 2.18 -6.51 16.84
N GLN A 67 2.13 -7.82 17.10
CA GLN A 67 3.31 -8.66 17.20
C GLN A 67 4.09 -8.71 15.87
N ALA A 68 3.40 -8.90 14.75
CA ALA A 68 4.03 -8.90 13.42
C ALA A 68 4.71 -7.55 13.11
N ARG A 69 4.07 -6.44 13.50
CA ARG A 69 4.65 -5.10 13.38
C ARG A 69 5.94 -4.97 14.19
N GLU A 70 5.92 -5.38 15.46
CA GLU A 70 7.09 -5.32 16.32
C GLU A 70 8.27 -6.10 15.73
N GLN A 71 8.01 -7.30 15.19
CA GLN A 71 9.03 -8.12 14.52
C GLN A 71 9.64 -7.39 13.31
N ALA A 72 8.81 -6.75 12.48
CA ALA A 72 9.28 -5.96 11.35
C ALA A 72 10.12 -4.75 11.83
N GLU A 73 9.71 -4.07 12.90
CA GLU A 73 10.44 -2.95 13.46
C GLU A 73 11.79 -3.36 14.08
N VAL A 74 11.87 -4.54 14.71
CA VAL A 74 13.14 -5.14 15.16
C VAL A 74 14.09 -5.34 13.97
N ASP A 75 13.60 -5.89 12.87
CA ASP A 75 14.39 -6.13 11.65
C ASP A 75 14.85 -4.82 11.00
N PHE A 76 14.00 -3.78 10.98
CA PHE A 76 14.42 -2.47 10.47
C PHE A 76 15.52 -1.82 11.31
N ARG A 77 15.59 -2.11 12.62
CA ARG A 77 16.66 -1.62 13.50
C ARG A 77 17.99 -2.32 13.23
N SER A 78 17.96 -3.62 12.92
CA SER A 78 19.17 -4.41 12.61
C SER A 78 19.67 -4.16 11.18
N SER A 79 18.76 -3.89 10.23
CA SER A 79 19.05 -3.62 8.83
C SER A 79 18.18 -2.45 8.31
N PRO A 80 18.67 -1.19 8.41
CA PRO A 80 17.87 -0.03 8.03
C PRO A 80 17.49 -0.01 6.55
N LEU A 81 16.20 -0.18 6.27
CA LEU A 81 15.62 0.00 4.93
C LEU A 81 15.31 1.47 4.64
N PRO A 82 15.20 1.90 3.37
CA PRO A 82 14.58 3.18 3.03
C PRO A 82 13.12 3.26 3.53
N ASP A 83 12.61 4.47 3.79
CA ASP A 83 11.24 4.66 4.30
C ASP A 83 10.16 4.05 3.41
N ALA A 84 10.34 4.10 2.08
CA ALA A 84 9.41 3.49 1.14
C ALA A 84 9.33 1.96 1.32
N ASN A 85 10.47 1.31 1.56
CA ASN A 85 10.53 -0.13 1.77
C ASN A 85 9.94 -0.52 3.13
N ARG A 86 10.20 0.27 4.19
CA ARG A 86 9.55 0.08 5.49
C ARG A 86 8.02 0.12 5.36
N LYS A 87 7.50 1.13 4.67
CA LYS A 87 6.05 1.25 4.42
C LYS A 87 5.50 0.06 3.63
N ALA A 88 6.23 -0.44 2.64
CA ALA A 88 5.81 -1.61 1.86
C ALA A 88 5.73 -2.88 2.71
N VAL A 89 6.62 -3.06 3.70
CA VAL A 89 6.60 -4.19 4.64
C VAL A 89 5.47 -4.06 5.66
N LEU A 90 5.21 -2.84 6.17
CA LEU A 90 4.16 -2.59 7.17
C LEU A 90 2.75 -2.62 6.58
N PHE A 91 2.59 -2.26 5.30
CA PHE A 91 1.29 -2.12 4.66
C PHE A 91 0.37 -3.36 4.76
N PRO A 92 0.83 -4.60 4.48
CA PRO A 92 -0.02 -5.78 4.61
C PRO A 92 -0.49 -6.02 6.04
N ILE A 93 0.34 -5.70 7.03
CA ILE A 93 0.04 -5.85 8.46
C ILE A 93 -1.08 -4.89 8.83
N GLU A 94 -0.93 -3.62 8.47
CA GLU A 94 -1.93 -2.58 8.73
C GLU A 94 -3.24 -2.85 7.98
N LEU A 95 -3.18 -3.35 6.74
CA LEU A 95 -4.36 -3.72 5.97
C LEU A 95 -5.13 -4.88 6.60
N LEU A 96 -4.43 -5.94 7.04
CA LEU A 96 -5.08 -7.11 7.64
C LEU A 96 -5.69 -6.80 9.01
N ALA A 97 -5.14 -5.85 9.76
CA ALA A 97 -5.76 -5.36 11.00
C ALA A 97 -7.16 -4.74 10.80
N LEU A 98 -7.46 -4.29 9.58
CA LEU A 98 -8.78 -3.76 9.19
C LEU A 98 -9.76 -4.85 8.75
N ALA A 99 -9.31 -6.09 8.52
CA ALA A 99 -10.10 -7.12 7.85
C ALA A 99 -11.41 -7.47 8.59
N GLY A 100 -11.40 -7.44 9.92
CA GLY A 100 -12.60 -7.66 10.75
C GLY A 100 -13.33 -6.37 11.17
N LYS A 101 -12.86 -5.19 10.76
CA LYS A 101 -13.43 -3.88 11.13
C LYS A 101 -14.38 -3.38 10.04
N GLY A 102 -15.62 -3.85 10.06
CA GLY A 102 -16.71 -3.38 9.19
C GLY A 102 -16.96 -4.28 7.97
N GLU A 103 -17.59 -3.72 6.93
CA GLU A 103 -18.00 -4.43 5.71
C GLU A 103 -16.85 -4.68 4.73
N ALA A 104 -17.09 -5.52 3.72
CA ALA A 104 -16.08 -5.89 2.76
C ALA A 104 -15.74 -4.68 1.88
N GLU A 105 -14.47 -4.31 1.82
CA GLU A 105 -14.01 -3.11 1.16
C GLU A 105 -13.10 -3.42 -0.03
N THR A 106 -13.07 -2.52 -1.01
CA THR A 106 -12.12 -2.62 -2.12
C THR A 106 -10.69 -2.39 -1.62
N PHE A 107 -9.70 -2.88 -2.38
CA PHE A 107 -8.28 -2.66 -2.05
C PHE A 107 -7.97 -1.17 -1.87
N ARG A 108 -8.49 -0.32 -2.77
CA ARG A 108 -8.28 1.14 -2.70
C ARG A 108 -8.86 1.77 -1.44
N ALA A 109 -10.01 1.28 -0.97
CA ALA A 109 -10.62 1.77 0.26
C ALA A 109 -9.79 1.36 1.48
N LEU A 110 -9.39 0.09 1.58
CA LEU A 110 -8.50 -0.39 2.63
C LEU A 110 -7.15 0.33 2.63
N ALA A 111 -6.53 0.50 1.46
CA ALA A 111 -5.26 1.21 1.34
C ALA A 111 -5.37 2.68 1.79
N ARG A 112 -6.51 3.32 1.51
CA ARG A 112 -6.78 4.68 1.99
C ARG A 112 -6.93 4.73 3.51
N ARG A 113 -7.62 3.77 4.11
CA ARG A 113 -7.76 3.64 5.56
C ARG A 113 -6.42 3.48 6.25
N VAL A 114 -5.55 2.61 5.71
CA VAL A 114 -4.17 2.44 6.15
C VAL A 114 -3.39 3.76 6.06
N ALA A 115 -3.47 4.46 4.93
CA ALA A 115 -2.78 5.73 4.74
C ALA A 115 -3.25 6.85 5.69
N LEU A 116 -4.48 6.77 6.19
CA LEU A 116 -5.08 7.73 7.13
C LEU A 116 -4.97 7.30 8.60
N GLY A 117 -4.67 6.03 8.88
CA GLY A 117 -4.68 5.46 10.22
C GLY A 117 -6.09 5.33 10.82
N THR A 118 -7.11 5.05 9.99
CA THR A 118 -8.54 5.05 10.38
C THR A 118 -9.25 3.73 10.08
#